data_AF-A0A2A8CXL4-F1
#
_entry.id   AF-A0A2A8CXL4-F1
#
_cell.length_a   1.000
_cell.length_b   1.000
_cell.length_c   1.000
_cell.angle_alpha   90.00
_cell.angle_beta   90.00
_cell.angle_gamma   90.00
#
_symmetry.space_group_name_H-M   'P 1'
#
loop_
_entity.id
_entity.type
_entity.pdbx_description
1 polymer ?
#
loop_
_entity_poly.entity_id
_entity_poly.type
_entity_poly.pdbx_seq_one_letter_code
_entity_poly.pdbx_strand_id
1 'polypeptide(L)'
;MFADERFRSRSTRIVVSIPVLVLLLATTLLFIGCDSTDYRAEPDEDDIATVIISPDSARIGVGDRLDFSAAALTESGDTVANISLNWMTTDADVFTVDSTGLATGESPGAAFCTVTTQRFVGRDSAFVSVF
;
A
#
# COMPACT_ATOMS: atom_id res chain seq x y z
N MET A 1 39.71 45.79 -73.89
CA MET A 1 38.76 44.94 -73.16
C MET A 1 38.69 45.51 -71.74
N PHE A 2 37.99 46.64 -71.52
CA PHE A 2 36.55 46.74 -71.15
C PHE A 2 36.22 45.73 -70.03
N ALA A 3 35.63 46.03 -68.88
CA ALA A 3 35.20 47.21 -68.10
C ALA A 3 34.98 46.64 -66.67
N ASP A 4 35.35 47.31 -65.58
CA ASP A 4 34.51 48.20 -64.77
C ASP A 4 33.22 47.59 -64.16
N GLU A 5 33.12 47.75 -62.83
CA GLU A 5 31.91 48.03 -62.02
C GLU A 5 31.01 46.97 -61.35
N ARG A 6 31.04 47.05 -59.99
CA ARG A 6 29.92 47.33 -59.06
C ARG A 6 28.73 46.35 -58.97
N PHE A 7 28.58 45.71 -57.79
CA PHE A 7 27.31 45.67 -57.04
C PHE A 7 27.59 45.18 -55.60
N ARG A 8 27.89 46.06 -54.64
CA ARG A 8 26.94 46.80 -53.80
C ARG A 8 25.81 45.91 -53.26
N SER A 9 25.89 45.65 -51.95
CA SER A 9 24.75 45.62 -51.01
C SER A 9 23.45 44.99 -51.50
N ARG A 10 23.14 43.80 -51.00
CA ARG A 10 21.84 43.54 -50.39
C ARG A 10 22.04 42.71 -49.13
N SER A 11 22.29 43.42 -48.03
CA SER A 11 21.97 42.94 -46.69
C SER A 11 20.47 42.62 -46.66
N THR A 12 20.10 41.39 -46.98
CA THR A 12 18.73 40.90 -46.78
C THR A 12 18.57 40.74 -45.28
N ARG A 13 18.04 41.79 -44.63
CA ARG A 13 17.50 41.73 -43.28
C ARG A 13 16.41 40.67 -43.29
N ILE A 14 16.76 39.43 -42.94
CA ILE A 14 15.78 38.40 -42.63
C ILE A 14 15.15 38.86 -41.32
N VAL A 15 14.08 39.65 -41.42
CA VAL A 15 13.17 39.92 -40.32
C VAL A 15 12.44 38.59 -40.10
N VAL A 16 13.10 37.65 -39.42
CA VAL A 16 12.43 36.48 -38.84
C VAL A 16 11.43 37.08 -37.88
N SER A 17 10.18 37.17 -38.33
CA SER A 17 9.14 37.94 -37.70
C SER A 17 8.95 37.40 -36.28
N ILE A 18 9.23 38.24 -35.29
CA ILE A 18 9.00 38.01 -33.85
C ILE A 18 7.68 37.24 -33.58
N PRO A 19 6.54 37.50 -34.27
CA PRO A 19 5.31 36.72 -34.05
C PRO A 19 5.42 35.23 -34.42
N VAL A 20 6.24 34.83 -35.40
CA VAL A 20 6.40 33.42 -35.82
C VAL A 20 7.22 32.64 -34.78
N LEU A 21 8.21 33.28 -34.15
CA LEU A 21 8.99 32.70 -33.04
C LEU A 21 8.12 32.54 -31.78
N VAL A 22 7.25 33.52 -31.48
CA VAL A 22 6.32 33.48 -30.34
C VAL A 22 5.22 32.42 -30.52
N LEU A 23 4.72 32.22 -31.74
CA LEU A 23 3.73 31.17 -32.05
C LEU A 23 4.31 29.75 -31.91
N LEU A 24 5.58 29.54 -32.27
CA LEU A 24 6.25 28.24 -32.11
C LEU A 24 6.55 27.89 -30.64
N LEU A 25 6.88 28.89 -29.81
CA LEU A 25 7.08 28.74 -28.36
C LEU A 25 5.77 28.44 -27.61
N ALA A 26 4.65 29.01 -28.05
CA ALA A 26 3.34 28.81 -27.42
C ALA A 26 2.78 27.40 -27.67
N THR A 27 3.07 26.78 -28.82
CA THR A 27 2.61 25.40 -29.12
C THR A 27 3.36 24.32 -28.35
N THR A 28 4.60 24.59 -27.88
CA THR A 28 5.36 23.63 -27.05
C THR A 28 4.93 23.62 -25.58
N LEU A 29 4.15 24.61 -25.14
CA LEU A 29 3.66 24.72 -23.75
C LEU A 29 2.39 23.91 -23.46
N LEU A 30 1.82 23.20 -24.44
CA LEU A 30 0.60 22.39 -24.30
C LEU A 30 0.85 20.87 -24.23
N PHE A 31 2.08 20.44 -23.93
CA PHE A 31 2.44 19.03 -23.77
C PHE A 31 3.06 18.70 -22.41
N ILE A 32 2.85 19.57 -21.41
CA ILE A 32 3.02 19.17 -20.01
C ILE A 32 1.63 18.85 -19.48
N GLY A 33 1.04 17.78 -20.04
CA GLY A 33 0.12 17.01 -19.23
C GLY A 33 0.97 16.49 -18.08
N CYS A 34 0.83 17.09 -16.90
CA CYS A 34 1.25 16.43 -15.67
C CYS A 34 0.50 15.11 -15.67
N ASP A 35 1.20 14.04 -16.02
CA ASP A 35 0.81 12.71 -15.60
C ASP A 35 1.00 12.71 -14.09
N SER A 36 0.04 13.32 -13.38
CA SER A 36 -0.20 12.97 -12.00
C SER A 36 -0.80 11.57 -12.07
N THR A 37 0.04 10.58 -12.40
CA THR A 37 -0.16 9.24 -11.92
C THR A 37 -0.36 9.38 -10.44
N ASP A 38 -1.64 9.31 -10.07
CA ASP A 38 -2.13 9.00 -8.75
C ASP A 38 -1.60 7.59 -8.43
N TYR A 39 -0.29 7.50 -8.17
CA TYR A 39 0.30 6.39 -7.45
C TYR A 39 -0.19 6.58 -6.03
N ARG A 40 -1.44 6.22 -5.77
CA ARG A 40 -1.83 5.79 -4.44
C ARG A 40 -0.99 4.54 -4.19
N ALA A 41 0.20 4.74 -3.63
CA ALA A 41 1.05 3.65 -3.19
C ALA A 41 0.15 2.76 -2.33
N GLU A 42 -0.07 1.51 -2.77
CA GLU A 42 -0.68 0.54 -1.88
C GLU A 42 0.27 0.41 -0.68
N PRO A 43 -0.24 0.48 0.56
CA PRO A 43 0.62 0.46 1.72
C PRO A 43 1.46 -0.81 1.69
N ASP A 44 2.77 -0.64 1.76
CA ASP A 44 3.71 -1.75 1.75
C ASP A 44 3.66 -2.46 3.12
N GLU A 45 4.11 -3.71 3.19
CA GLU A 45 4.16 -4.46 4.46
C GLU A 45 5.02 -3.77 5.53
N ASP A 46 5.92 -2.87 5.13
CA ASP A 46 6.74 -2.07 6.04
C ASP A 46 5.96 -0.92 6.72
N ASP A 47 4.77 -0.58 6.23
CA ASP A 47 3.93 0.48 6.79
C ASP A 47 2.97 0.00 7.90
N ILE A 48 3.02 -1.29 8.26
CA ILE A 48 2.15 -1.86 9.29
C ILE A 48 2.50 -1.24 10.65
N ALA A 49 1.51 -0.62 11.29
CA ALA A 49 1.64 -0.08 12.65
C ALA A 49 0.97 -0.96 13.70
N THR A 50 -0.14 -1.62 13.35
CA THR A 50 -0.91 -2.43 14.29
C THR A 50 -1.61 -3.60 13.60
N VAL A 51 -2.02 -4.59 14.40
CA VAL A 51 -2.89 -5.69 14.00
C VAL A 51 -4.08 -5.69 14.95
N ILE A 52 -5.27 -6.00 14.44
CA ILE A 52 -6.49 -6.13 15.24
C ILE A 52 -7.06 -7.52 15.02
N ILE A 53 -7.30 -8.26 16.09
CA ILE A 53 -7.97 -9.58 16.09
C ILE A 53 -9.48 -9.41 16.24
N SER A 54 -10.26 -10.30 15.63
CA SER A 54 -11.71 -10.34 15.76
C SER A 54 -12.23 -11.78 15.68
N PRO A 55 -13.06 -12.23 16.65
CA PRO A 55 -13.50 -11.48 17.84
C PRO A 55 -12.39 -11.26 18.88
N ASP A 56 -12.56 -10.27 19.76
CA ASP A 56 -11.67 -9.97 20.90
C ASP A 56 -11.84 -10.98 22.06
N SER A 57 -13.02 -11.61 22.12
CA SER A 57 -13.29 -12.70 23.05
C SER A 57 -14.21 -13.75 22.43
N ALA A 58 -13.98 -15.02 22.79
CA ALA A 58 -14.74 -16.16 22.29
C ALA A 58 -15.06 -17.18 23.38
N ARG A 59 -16.18 -17.88 23.20
CA ARG A 59 -16.55 -19.06 23.97
C ARG A 59 -16.79 -20.20 22.99
N ILE A 60 -16.09 -21.32 23.18
CA ILE A 60 -16.09 -22.45 22.25
C ILE A 60 -16.44 -23.71 23.05
N GLY A 61 -17.32 -24.57 22.55
CA GLY A 61 -17.53 -25.89 23.15
C GLY A 61 -16.37 -26.83 22.85
N VAL A 62 -16.13 -27.84 23.68
CA VAL A 62 -15.17 -28.90 23.34
C VAL A 62 -15.55 -29.56 22.01
N GLY A 63 -14.61 -29.59 21.06
CA GLY A 63 -14.78 -30.11 19.70
C GLY A 63 -15.39 -29.12 18.70
N ASP A 64 -15.91 -27.97 19.16
CA ASP A 64 -16.43 -26.91 18.29
C ASP A 64 -15.29 -26.09 17.69
N ARG A 65 -15.62 -25.35 16.62
CA ARG A 65 -14.68 -24.48 15.91
C ARG A 65 -15.16 -23.04 15.85
N LEU A 66 -14.22 -22.12 15.81
CA LEU A 66 -14.46 -20.69 15.66
C LEU A 66 -13.38 -20.07 14.77
N ASP A 67 -13.80 -19.33 13.76
CA ASP A 67 -12.91 -18.56 12.90
C ASP A 67 -12.52 -17.24 13.58
N PHE A 68 -11.22 -17.04 13.80
CA PHE A 68 -10.66 -15.72 14.04
C PHE A 68 -10.28 -15.07 12.71
N SER A 69 -10.48 -13.76 12.66
CA SER A 69 -9.97 -12.89 11.61
C SER A 69 -9.04 -11.87 12.21
N ALA A 70 -8.10 -11.38 11.41
CA ALA A 70 -7.25 -10.27 11.82
C ALA A 70 -6.94 -9.37 10.63
N ALA A 71 -6.82 -8.07 10.91
CA ALA A 71 -6.47 -7.05 9.93
C ALA A 71 -5.25 -6.27 10.41
N ALA A 72 -4.26 -6.09 9.54
CA ALA A 72 -3.17 -5.16 9.79
C ALA A 72 -3.53 -3.78 9.26
N LEU A 73 -3.19 -2.76 10.02
CA LEU A 73 -3.45 -1.36 9.70
C LEU A 73 -2.15 -0.56 9.72
N THR A 74 -2.05 0.43 8.83
CA THR A 74 -1.01 1.46 8.88
C THR A 74 -1.29 2.48 9.98
N GLU A 75 -0.35 3.40 10.23
CA GLU A 75 -0.56 4.53 11.16
C GLU A 75 -1.76 5.41 10.76
N SER A 76 -2.05 5.47 9.45
CA SER A 76 -3.21 6.21 8.91
C SER A 76 -4.53 5.46 9.03
N GLY A 77 -4.51 4.19 9.47
CA GLY A 77 -5.68 3.33 9.63
C GLY A 77 -6.09 2.57 8.36
N ASP A 78 -5.28 2.64 7.30
CA ASP A 78 -5.52 1.87 6.07
C ASP A 78 -5.20 0.40 6.26
N THR A 79 -6.04 -0.49 5.72
CA THR A 79 -5.78 -1.94 5.78
C THR A 79 -4.66 -2.33 4.82
N VAL A 80 -3.70 -3.10 5.33
CA VAL A 80 -2.62 -3.70 4.55
C VAL A 80 -3.05 -5.11 4.14
N ALA A 81 -3.13 -5.35 2.83
CA ALA A 81 -3.56 -6.64 2.27
C ALA A 81 -2.39 -7.60 2.03
N ASN A 82 -2.70 -8.89 1.82
CA ASN A 82 -1.72 -9.95 1.50
C ASN A 82 -0.62 -10.16 2.55
N ILE A 83 -0.87 -9.73 3.78
CA ILE A 83 0.07 -9.91 4.88
C ILE A 83 0.01 -11.33 5.44
N SER A 84 1.18 -11.87 5.75
CA SER A 84 1.27 -13.15 6.43
C SER A 84 1.15 -12.97 7.94
N LEU A 85 0.16 -13.62 8.53
CA LEU A 85 -0.11 -13.62 9.96
C LEU A 85 0.36 -14.93 10.61
N ASN A 86 0.85 -14.82 11.84
CA ASN A 86 1.21 -15.94 12.68
C ASN A 86 0.27 -16.00 13.89
N TRP A 87 -0.46 -17.10 14.00
CA TRP A 87 -1.44 -17.38 15.04
C TRP A 87 -0.86 -18.31 16.09
N MET A 88 -1.18 -18.06 17.36
CA MET A 88 -0.67 -18.84 18.49
C MET A 88 -1.69 -18.89 19.63
N THR A 89 -1.73 -20.02 20.33
CA THR A 89 -2.44 -20.16 21.62
C THR A 89 -1.44 -20.14 22.77
N THR A 90 -1.83 -19.59 23.92
CA THR A 90 -1.05 -19.72 25.16
C THR A 90 -1.15 -21.10 25.79
N ASP A 91 -2.18 -21.89 25.44
CA ASP A 91 -2.41 -23.23 25.98
C ASP A 91 -3.13 -24.12 24.95
N ALA A 92 -2.37 -25.06 24.38
CA ALA A 92 -2.87 -25.98 23.35
C ALA A 92 -3.69 -27.14 23.94
N ASP A 93 -3.66 -27.38 25.26
CA ASP A 93 -4.50 -28.38 25.91
C ASP A 93 -5.94 -27.86 26.08
N VAL A 94 -6.13 -26.53 26.10
CA VAL A 94 -7.45 -25.88 26.14
C VAL A 94 -8.04 -25.73 24.75
N PHE A 95 -7.29 -25.15 23.81
CA PHE A 95 -7.73 -24.99 22.41
C PHE A 95 -6.53 -24.87 21.47
N THR A 96 -6.70 -25.30 20.23
CA THR A 96 -5.72 -25.13 19.14
C THR A 96 -6.17 -24.06 18.17
N VAL A 97 -5.24 -23.42 17.45
CA VAL A 97 -5.52 -22.49 16.34
C VAL A 97 -4.56 -22.79 15.19
N ASP A 98 -5.07 -22.83 13.97
CA ASP A 98 -4.26 -23.08 12.78
C ASP A 98 -3.71 -21.79 12.13
N SER A 99 -2.95 -21.94 11.04
CA SER A 99 -2.35 -20.80 10.33
C SER A 99 -3.36 -19.87 9.64
N THR A 100 -4.61 -20.31 9.47
CA THR A 100 -5.69 -19.52 8.89
C THR A 100 -6.52 -18.78 9.94
N GLY A 101 -6.30 -19.05 11.23
CA GLY A 101 -7.06 -18.48 12.34
C GLY A 101 -8.24 -19.34 12.79
N LEU A 102 -8.37 -20.58 12.30
CA LEU A 102 -9.42 -21.49 12.73
C LEU A 102 -9.05 -22.10 14.09
N ALA A 103 -9.80 -21.73 15.13
CA ALA A 103 -9.65 -22.26 16.48
C ALA A 103 -10.53 -23.49 16.71
N THR A 104 -10.03 -24.49 17.44
CA THR A 104 -10.77 -25.70 17.86
C THR A 104 -10.65 -25.89 19.37
N GLY A 105 -11.77 -26.07 20.08
CA GLY A 105 -11.77 -26.33 21.52
C GLY A 105 -11.36 -27.77 21.84
N GLU A 106 -10.41 -27.96 22.75
CA GLU A 106 -9.87 -29.29 23.11
C GLU A 106 -10.36 -29.73 24.51
N SER A 107 -10.22 -28.87 25.53
CA SER A 107 -10.62 -29.17 26.91
C SER A 107 -11.14 -27.93 27.63
N PRO A 108 -12.01 -28.07 28.65
CA PRO A 108 -12.49 -26.93 29.41
C PRO A 108 -11.37 -26.13 30.06
N GLY A 109 -11.38 -24.82 29.89
CA GLY A 109 -10.32 -23.94 30.35
C GLY A 109 -10.40 -22.55 29.76
N ALA A 110 -9.36 -21.74 29.99
CA ALA A 110 -9.24 -20.40 29.46
C ALA A 110 -7.81 -20.12 29.03
N ALA A 111 -7.66 -19.50 27.86
CA ALA A 111 -6.37 -19.20 27.26
C ALA A 111 -6.51 -17.99 26.32
N PHE A 112 -5.39 -17.49 25.79
CA PHE A 112 -5.39 -16.39 24.83
C PHE A 112 -4.95 -16.87 23.44
N CYS A 113 -5.62 -16.33 22.43
CA CYS A 113 -5.20 -16.41 21.04
C CYS A 113 -4.40 -15.15 20.71
N THR A 114 -3.13 -15.28 20.35
CA THR A 114 -2.26 -14.18 19.95
C THR A 114 -2.05 -14.24 18.44
N VAL A 115 -2.15 -13.09 17.77
CA VAL A 115 -1.81 -12.92 16.36
C VAL A 115 -0.66 -11.93 16.23
N THR A 116 0.31 -12.23 15.37
CA THR A 116 1.46 -11.36 15.07
C THR A 116 1.74 -11.30 13.59
N THR A 117 2.26 -10.18 13.10
CA THR A 117 2.86 -10.14 11.74
C THR A 117 4.19 -10.88 11.71
N GLN A 118 4.60 -11.37 10.53
CA GLN A 118 5.89 -12.07 10.37
C GLN A 118 7.11 -11.26 10.82
N ARG A 119 7.05 -9.93 10.67
CA ARG A 119 8.14 -9.02 11.08
C ARG A 119 8.02 -8.56 12.53
N PHE A 120 7.05 -9.05 13.29
CA PHE A 120 6.77 -8.66 14.68
C PHE A 120 6.50 -7.17 14.90
N VAL A 121 6.05 -6.45 13.86
CA VAL A 121 5.75 -5.02 13.93
C VAL A 121 4.35 -4.77 14.52
N GLY A 122 3.43 -5.75 14.41
CA GLY A 122 2.10 -5.70 15.02
C GLY A 122 1.74 -6.99 15.74
N ARG A 123 1.02 -6.85 16.86
CA ARG A 123 0.52 -7.95 17.69
C ARG A 123 -0.83 -7.58 18.30
N ASP A 124 -1.72 -8.54 18.37
CA ASP A 124 -2.94 -8.45 19.18
C ASP A 124 -3.25 -9.77 19.88
N SER A 125 -4.18 -9.78 20.84
CA SER A 125 -4.60 -11.00 21.54
C SER A 125 -6.09 -10.99 21.91
N ALA A 126 -6.75 -12.14 21.68
CA ALA A 126 -8.14 -12.39 22.05
C ALA A 126 -8.23 -13.39 23.20
N PHE A 127 -9.24 -13.21 24.07
CA PHE A 127 -9.53 -14.15 25.16
C PHE A 127 -10.41 -15.31 24.68
N VAL A 128 -10.05 -16.55 25.03
CA VAL A 128 -10.82 -17.74 24.67
C VAL A 128 -11.16 -18.53 25.93
N SER A 129 -12.43 -18.93 26.04
CA SER A 129 -12.87 -19.89 27.05
C SER A 129 -13.49 -21.11 26.38
N VAL A 130 -13.10 -22.29 26.85
CA VAL A 130 -13.65 -23.57 26.40
C VAL A 130 -14.47 -24.18 27.54
N PHE A 131 -15.65 -24.71 27.22
CA PHE A 131 -16.60 -25.26 28.19
C PHE A 131 -17.15 -26.64 27.77
#